data_AF-A0A0B1SCT1-F1
#
_entry.id   AF-A0A0B1SCT1-F1
#
_cell.length_a   1.000
_cell.length_b   1.000
_cell.length_c   1.000
_cell.angle_alpha   90.00
_cell.angle_beta   90.00
_cell.angle_gamma   90.00
#
_symmetry.space_group_name_H-M   'P 1'
#
loop_
_entity.id
_entity.type
_entity.pdbx_description
1 polymer ?
#
loop_
_entity_poly.entity_id
_entity_poly.type
_entity_poly.pdbx_seq_one_letter_code
_entity_poly.pdbx_strand_id
1 'polypeptide(L)'
;MSVYDTSLLNQFLPQYYKKVFPFKPYVKWLCYNQKPGEYFARREFAFILEEDVHLRYRSFDDQNEFETELCKINPHKLDVGAVYTHKPRENKKHTDFKAVERELVFDIDLTDYDNVRKCCSEAKVCPKCWRFVSLAVQVLDKLLDEHFGFKARMWVF
;
A
#
# COMPACT_ATOMS: atom_id res chain seq x y z
N MET A 1 19.42 -5.43 12.99
CA MET A 1 19.01 -4.04 12.68
C MET A 1 19.15 -3.26 13.98
N SER A 2 19.69 -2.04 13.95
CA SER A 2 19.65 -1.14 15.12
C SER A 2 18.19 -0.90 15.52
N VAL A 3 17.95 -0.58 16.79
CA VAL A 3 16.60 -0.16 17.23
C VAL A 3 16.21 1.06 16.40
N TYR A 4 15.05 0.98 15.75
CA TYR A 4 14.49 2.08 14.99
C TYR A 4 14.01 3.17 15.96
N ASP A 5 14.40 4.42 15.70
CA ASP A 5 13.96 5.59 16.46
C ASP A 5 12.97 6.39 15.61
N THR A 6 11.70 6.37 16.01
CA THR A 6 10.60 7.04 15.31
C THR A 6 10.81 8.56 15.23
N SER A 7 11.55 9.17 16.17
CA SER A 7 11.81 10.61 16.14
C SER A 7 12.62 11.05 14.91
N LEU A 8 13.36 10.12 14.30
CA LEU A 8 14.16 10.36 13.10
C LEU A 8 13.35 10.24 11.81
N LEU A 9 12.08 9.82 11.88
CA LEU A 9 11.25 9.58 10.70
C LEU A 9 11.11 10.84 9.84
N ASN A 10 10.79 11.99 10.47
CA ASN A 10 10.64 13.26 9.77
C ASN A 10 11.96 13.74 9.11
N GLN A 11 13.11 13.32 9.64
CA GLN A 11 14.42 13.62 9.03
C GLN A 11 14.72 12.75 7.81
N PHE A 12 14.36 11.46 7.87
CA PHE A 12 14.72 10.49 6.83
C PHE A 12 13.68 10.34 5.71
N LEU A 13 12.38 10.54 5.98
CA LEU A 13 11.32 10.44 4.97
C LEU A 13 11.58 11.31 3.73
N PRO A 14 11.99 12.58 3.84
CA PRO A 14 12.32 13.39 2.66
C PRO A 14 13.44 12.79 1.80
N GLN A 15 14.43 12.17 2.44
CA GLN A 15 15.52 11.53 1.71
C GLN A 15 15.08 10.22 1.07
N TYR A 16 14.24 9.46 1.78
CA TYR A 16 13.66 8.22 1.27
C TYR A 16 12.82 8.49 0.03
N TYR A 17 11.85 9.41 0.08
CA TYR A 17 11.04 9.73 -1.09
C TYR A 17 11.89 10.31 -2.22
N LYS A 18 12.83 11.20 -1.94
CA LYS A 18 13.64 11.83 -2.99
C LYS A 18 14.65 10.90 -3.68
N LYS A 19 15.16 9.86 -3.00
CA LYS A 19 16.32 9.07 -3.48
C LYS A 19 16.09 7.57 -3.56
N VAL A 20 15.13 7.03 -2.82
CA VAL A 20 14.97 5.58 -2.62
C VAL A 20 13.62 5.08 -3.12
N PHE A 21 12.54 5.85 -2.92
CA PHE A 21 11.20 5.41 -3.32
C PHE A 21 11.15 5.11 -4.83
N PRO A 22 10.66 3.93 -5.24
CA PRO A 22 10.80 3.47 -6.60
C PRO A 22 9.65 3.96 -7.49
N PHE A 23 9.56 5.28 -7.73
CA PHE A 23 8.43 5.91 -8.45
C PHE A 23 8.10 5.25 -9.78
N LYS A 24 9.11 5.02 -10.62
CA LYS A 24 8.91 4.46 -11.97
C LYS A 24 8.24 3.07 -11.95
N PRO A 25 8.77 2.04 -11.28
CA PRO A 25 8.08 0.76 -11.20
C PRO A 25 6.77 0.82 -10.40
N TYR A 26 6.66 1.69 -9.39
CA TYR A 26 5.44 1.85 -8.60
C TYR A 26 4.27 2.36 -9.44
N VAL A 27 4.49 3.44 -10.20
CA VAL A 27 3.46 3.98 -11.11
C VAL A 27 3.22 3.03 -12.28
N LYS A 28 4.25 2.37 -12.82
CA LYS A 28 4.07 1.34 -13.86
C LYS A 28 3.14 0.21 -13.40
N TRP A 29 3.30 -0.28 -12.16
CA TRP A 29 2.42 -1.27 -11.57
C TRP A 29 0.98 -0.77 -11.51
N LEU A 30 0.76 0.42 -10.98
CA LEU A 30 -0.59 0.97 -10.76
C LEU A 30 -1.27 1.47 -12.05
N CYS A 31 -0.54 1.62 -13.15
CA CYS A 31 -1.10 1.93 -14.46
C CYS A 31 -1.67 0.70 -15.19
N TYR A 32 -1.27 -0.54 -14.83
CA TYR A 32 -1.71 -1.76 -15.51
C TYR A 32 -1.55 -1.72 -17.06
N ASN A 33 -0.45 -1.14 -17.53
CA ASN A 33 -0.17 -0.88 -18.96
C ASN A 33 -1.21 0.02 -19.67
N GLN A 34 -2.09 0.69 -18.93
CA GLN A 34 -3.00 1.71 -19.44
C GLN A 34 -2.33 3.08 -19.43
N LYS A 35 -2.93 4.04 -20.14
CA LYS A 35 -2.47 5.43 -20.09
C LYS A 35 -2.69 6.00 -18.68
N PRO A 36 -1.70 6.69 -18.08
CA PRO A 36 -1.84 7.24 -16.72
C PRO A 36 -3.10 8.09 -16.52
N GLY A 37 -3.40 8.99 -17.46
CA GLY A 37 -4.58 9.86 -17.40
C GLY A 37 -5.93 9.12 -17.45
N GLU A 38 -5.96 7.87 -17.90
CA GLU A 38 -7.19 7.08 -18.02
C GLU A 38 -7.39 6.13 -16.82
N TYR A 39 -6.31 5.66 -16.17
CA TYR A 39 -6.43 4.66 -15.09
C TYR A 39 -5.79 5.13 -13.78
N PHE A 40 -4.51 5.49 -13.80
CA PHE A 40 -3.79 5.96 -12.61
C PHE A 40 -4.40 7.24 -12.03
N ALA A 41 -4.86 8.17 -12.87
CA ALA A 41 -5.53 9.39 -12.44
C ALA A 41 -6.84 9.16 -11.65
N ARG A 42 -7.43 7.97 -11.78
CA ARG A 42 -8.64 7.57 -11.06
C ARG A 42 -8.35 6.70 -9.83
N ARG A 43 -7.08 6.41 -9.55
CA ARG A 43 -6.64 5.69 -8.34
C ARG A 43 -6.66 6.62 -7.14
N GLU A 44 -7.28 6.18 -6.05
CA GLU A 44 -7.19 6.85 -4.76
C GLU A 44 -5.86 6.53 -4.07
N PHE A 45 -5.27 7.56 -3.49
CA PHE A 45 -4.23 7.45 -2.47
C PHE A 45 -4.72 8.13 -1.18
N ALA A 46 -4.29 7.61 -0.04
CA ALA A 46 -4.37 8.32 1.22
C ALA A 46 -2.96 8.59 1.75
N PHE A 47 -2.70 9.85 2.09
CA PHE A 47 -1.47 10.26 2.77
C PHE A 47 -1.79 10.41 4.25
N ILE A 48 -1.18 9.59 5.09
CA ILE A 48 -1.34 9.65 6.54
C ILE A 48 -0.14 10.38 7.11
N LEU A 49 -0.40 11.50 7.77
CA LEU A 49 0.63 12.35 8.38
C LEU A 49 0.83 11.97 9.84
N GLU A 50 1.65 12.75 10.53
CA GLU A 50 1.78 12.71 11.99
C GLU A 50 0.41 12.90 12.66
N GLU A 51 0.26 12.36 13.87
CA GLU A 51 -1.01 12.36 14.63
C GLU A 51 -2.18 11.65 13.91
N ASP A 52 -1.87 10.76 12.95
CA ASP A 52 -2.86 10.00 12.18
C ASP A 52 -3.84 10.89 11.41
N VAL A 53 -3.37 12.03 10.87
CA VAL A 53 -4.18 12.87 9.99
C VAL A 53 -4.26 12.26 8.59
N HIS A 54 -5.47 11.85 8.19
CA HIS A 54 -5.73 11.19 6.90
C HIS A 54 -6.11 12.18 5.79
N LEU A 55 -5.23 12.34 4.80
CA LEU A 55 -5.55 13.05 3.56
C LEU A 55 -6.02 12.06 2.49
N ARG A 56 -7.32 11.74 2.51
CA ARG A 56 -7.96 10.81 1.58
C ARG A 56 -8.35 11.44 0.24
N TYR A 57 -8.75 10.58 -0.70
CA TYR A 57 -9.18 10.98 -2.04
C TYR A 57 -8.11 11.80 -2.81
N ARG A 58 -6.82 11.55 -2.54
CA ARG A 58 -5.74 12.07 -3.38
C ARG A 58 -5.69 11.25 -4.67
N SER A 59 -5.37 11.91 -5.78
CA SER A 59 -5.17 11.27 -7.08
C SER A 59 -4.29 12.15 -7.95
N PHE A 60 -3.56 11.56 -8.89
CA PHE A 60 -2.49 12.22 -9.64
C PHE A 60 -2.56 11.83 -11.12
N ASP A 61 -2.39 12.81 -12.01
CA ASP A 61 -2.57 12.62 -13.45
C ASP A 61 -1.42 11.81 -14.07
N ASP A 62 -0.22 11.93 -13.51
CA ASP A 62 0.98 11.23 -13.97
C ASP A 62 2.01 10.99 -12.85
N GLN A 63 3.13 10.34 -13.22
CA GLN A 63 4.24 10.06 -12.30
C GLN A 63 4.86 11.33 -11.73
N ASN A 64 5.00 12.39 -12.53
CA ASN A 64 5.68 13.61 -12.09
C ASN A 64 4.87 14.34 -11.02
N GLU A 65 3.55 14.41 -11.20
CA GLU A 65 2.64 14.99 -10.20
C GLU A 65 2.69 14.19 -8.89
N PHE A 66 2.61 12.86 -9.00
CA PHE A 66 2.70 11.97 -7.83
C PHE A 66 4.03 12.12 -7.08
N GLU A 67 5.15 12.09 -7.81
CA GLU A 67 6.49 12.24 -7.25
C GLU A 67 6.68 13.59 -6.56
N THR A 68 6.23 14.67 -7.21
CA THR A 68 6.31 16.03 -6.66
C THR A 68 5.53 16.15 -5.35
N GLU A 69 4.28 15.69 -5.32
CA GLU A 69 3.45 15.79 -4.12
C GLU A 69 3.93 14.84 -3.02
N LEU A 70 4.37 13.62 -3.33
CA LEU A 70 4.87 12.69 -2.31
C LEU A 70 6.15 13.21 -1.65
N CYS A 71 7.09 13.77 -2.43
CA CYS A 71 8.32 14.37 -1.91
C CYS A 71 8.08 15.69 -1.15
N LYS A 72 6.99 16.41 -1.45
CA LYS A 72 6.63 17.64 -0.76
C LYS A 72 5.96 17.35 0.58
N ILE A 73 5.00 16.42 0.60
CA ILE A 73 4.20 16.11 1.78
C ILE A 73 4.93 15.18 2.74
N ASN A 74 5.74 14.24 2.23
CA ASN A 74 6.49 13.26 3.02
C ASN A 74 5.61 12.51 4.05
N PRO A 75 4.53 11.83 3.62
CA PRO A 75 3.61 11.19 4.55
C PRO A 75 4.28 10.04 5.32
N HIS A 76 3.81 9.81 6.55
CA HIS A 76 4.25 8.70 7.41
C HIS A 76 3.74 7.36 6.91
N LYS A 77 2.53 7.33 6.33
CA LYS A 77 1.98 6.15 5.65
C LYS A 77 1.34 6.54 4.31
N LEU A 78 1.39 5.61 3.38
CA LEU A 78 0.82 5.74 2.04
C LEU A 78 -0.11 4.55 1.79
N ASP A 79 -1.41 4.80 1.77
CA ASP A 79 -2.39 3.77 1.44
C ASP A 79 -2.81 3.88 -0.03
N VAL A 80 -2.99 2.73 -0.68
CA VAL A 80 -3.49 2.61 -2.05
C VAL A 80 -4.94 2.16 -2.01
N GLY A 81 -5.83 3.02 -2.53
CA GLY A 81 -7.27 2.77 -2.59
C GLY A 81 -7.71 2.14 -3.91
N ALA A 82 -9.02 2.23 -4.17
CA ALA A 82 -9.62 1.73 -5.41
C ALA A 82 -9.35 2.66 -6.60
N VAL A 83 -9.61 2.15 -7.81
CA VAL A 83 -9.90 2.96 -8.99
C VAL A 83 -11.36 3.36 -8.96
N TYR A 84 -11.68 4.62 -9.26
CA TYR A 84 -13.03 5.17 -9.24
C TYR A 84 -13.55 5.51 -10.64
N THR A 85 -14.83 5.85 -10.74
CA THR A 85 -15.45 6.37 -11.98
C THR A 85 -14.80 7.69 -12.44
N HIS A 86 -14.47 8.57 -11.49
CA HIS A 86 -13.82 9.88 -11.71
C HIS A 86 -12.56 10.01 -10.87
N LYS A 87 -11.77 11.08 -11.08
CA LYS A 87 -10.60 11.38 -10.25
C LYS A 87 -11.01 11.56 -8.78
N PRO A 88 -10.45 10.81 -7.83
CA PRO A 88 -10.79 10.95 -6.41
C PRO A 88 -10.75 12.39 -5.88
N ARG A 89 -9.76 13.20 -6.31
CA ARG A 89 -9.65 14.61 -5.89
C ARG A 89 -10.83 15.50 -6.32
N GLU A 90 -11.66 15.01 -7.24
CA GLU A 90 -12.83 15.68 -7.79
C GLU A 90 -14.15 15.02 -7.34
N ASN A 91 -14.12 14.11 -6.37
CA ASN A 91 -15.28 13.33 -5.91
C ASN A 91 -16.54 14.16 -5.62
N LYS A 92 -16.41 15.39 -5.11
CA LYS A 92 -17.54 16.29 -4.82
C LYS A 92 -18.20 16.92 -6.06
N LYS A 93 -17.58 16.81 -7.25
CA LYS A 93 -18.09 17.36 -8.51
C LYS A 93 -19.01 16.38 -9.26
N HIS A 94 -19.06 15.12 -8.82
CA HIS A 94 -19.74 14.04 -9.54
C HIS A 94 -20.72 13.33 -8.63
N THR A 95 -21.97 13.20 -9.08
CA THR A 95 -23.02 12.50 -8.33
C THR A 95 -22.93 10.97 -8.47
N ASP A 96 -22.20 10.48 -9.48
CA ASP A 96 -21.96 9.07 -9.79
C ASP A 96 -20.54 8.60 -9.39
N PHE A 97 -19.91 9.30 -8.43
CA PHE A 97 -18.60 8.92 -7.89
C PHE A 97 -18.68 7.59 -7.11
N LYS A 98 -18.06 6.54 -7.64
CA LYS A 98 -18.03 5.21 -7.02
C LYS A 98 -16.76 4.44 -7.39
N ALA A 99 -16.33 3.54 -6.49
CA ALA A 99 -15.25 2.61 -6.76
C ALA A 99 -15.68 1.61 -7.85
N VAL A 100 -14.77 1.31 -8.79
CA VAL A 100 -15.02 0.37 -9.90
C VAL A 100 -14.14 -0.86 -9.80
N GLU A 101 -12.88 -0.70 -9.43
CA GLU A 101 -11.89 -1.78 -9.43
C GLU A 101 -10.93 -1.60 -8.26
N ARG A 102 -10.49 -2.72 -7.68
CA ARG A 102 -9.38 -2.79 -6.73
C ARG A 102 -8.76 -4.17 -6.80
N GLU A 103 -7.47 -4.23 -6.51
CA GLU A 103 -6.77 -5.47 -6.25
C GLU A 103 -7.47 -6.26 -5.14
N LEU A 104 -7.57 -7.57 -5.32
CA LEU A 104 -7.91 -8.47 -4.22
C LEU A 104 -6.70 -8.51 -3.28
N VAL A 105 -6.92 -8.14 -2.03
CA VAL A 105 -5.86 -8.06 -1.01
C VAL A 105 -6.23 -8.96 0.17
N PHE A 106 -5.20 -9.56 0.76
CA PHE A 106 -5.28 -10.33 1.99
C PHE A 106 -4.29 -9.72 2.98
N ASP A 107 -4.71 -9.54 4.22
CA ASP A 107 -3.88 -9.06 5.32
C ASP A 107 -3.75 -10.20 6.34
N ILE A 108 -2.51 -10.57 6.66
CA ILE A 108 -2.21 -11.68 7.57
C ILE A 108 -1.44 -11.12 8.74
N ASP A 109 -2.13 -10.95 9.87
CA ASP A 109 -1.53 -10.42 11.08
C ASP A 109 -1.09 -11.56 12.02
N LEU A 110 0.09 -11.41 12.63
CA LEU A 110 0.60 -12.38 13.60
C LEU A 110 -0.09 -12.29 14.97
N THR A 111 -0.76 -11.18 15.27
CA THR A 111 -1.56 -11.00 16.49
C THR A 111 -2.76 -11.94 16.51
N ASP A 112 -3.32 -12.30 15.35
CA ASP A 112 -4.38 -13.31 15.23
C ASP A 112 -3.96 -14.71 15.70
N TYR A 113 -2.65 -14.96 15.82
CA TYR A 113 -2.08 -16.23 16.27
C TYR A 113 -1.65 -16.21 17.74
N ASP A 114 -1.96 -15.16 18.51
CA ASP A 114 -1.52 -14.99 19.91
C ASP A 114 -1.94 -16.13 20.83
N ASN A 115 -3.10 -16.73 20.59
CA ASN A 115 -3.61 -17.86 21.36
C ASN A 115 -2.81 -19.17 21.12
N VAL A 116 -2.07 -19.29 20.02
CA VAL A 116 -1.37 -20.53 19.62
C VAL A 116 0.15 -20.39 19.55
N ARG A 117 0.69 -19.17 19.40
CA ARG A 117 2.13 -18.94 19.40
C ARG A 117 2.65 -18.72 20.83
N LYS A 118 3.63 -19.53 21.25
CA LYS A 118 4.18 -19.51 22.62
C LYS A 118 5.49 -18.74 22.77
N CYS A 119 6.05 -18.22 21.66
CA CYS A 119 7.37 -17.61 21.64
C CYS A 119 7.35 -16.07 21.69
N CYS A 120 6.24 -15.45 21.30
CA CYS A 120 6.03 -14.00 21.26
C CYS A 120 4.54 -13.71 21.51
N SER A 121 4.20 -12.45 21.74
CA SER A 121 2.81 -11.97 21.88
C SER A 121 2.68 -10.57 21.29
N GLU A 122 1.47 -10.16 20.91
CA GLU A 122 1.16 -8.83 20.37
C GLU A 122 2.07 -8.43 19.18
N ALA A 123 2.66 -7.24 19.16
CA ALA A 123 3.50 -6.80 18.06
C ALA A 123 4.86 -7.54 17.94
N LYS A 124 5.23 -8.40 18.91
CA LYS A 124 6.54 -9.07 18.90
C LYS A 124 6.57 -10.21 17.90
N VAL A 125 7.66 -10.29 17.14
CA VAL A 125 7.93 -11.34 16.16
C VAL A 125 9.32 -11.94 16.35
N CYS A 126 9.47 -13.23 16.06
CA CYS A 126 10.76 -13.92 16.01
C CYS A 126 10.77 -14.98 14.90
N PRO A 127 11.94 -15.57 14.56
CA PRO A 127 12.04 -16.58 13.50
C PRO A 127 11.17 -17.83 13.71
N LYS A 128 10.70 -18.10 14.94
CA LYS A 128 9.79 -19.22 15.22
C LYS A 128 8.37 -18.91 14.77
N CYS A 129 7.78 -17.78 15.20
CA CYS A 129 6.41 -17.42 14.82
C CYS A 129 6.30 -16.88 13.39
N TRP A 130 7.40 -16.39 12.78
CA TRP A 130 7.40 -16.01 11.36
C TRP A 130 7.01 -17.17 10.42
N ARG A 131 7.16 -18.41 10.88
CA ARG A 131 6.70 -19.60 10.14
C ARG A 131 5.20 -19.61 9.91
N PHE A 132 4.39 -18.99 10.77
CA PHE A 132 2.95 -18.86 10.54
C PHE A 132 2.67 -18.05 9.26
N VAL A 133 3.29 -16.88 9.12
CA VAL A 133 3.16 -16.04 7.90
C VAL A 133 3.69 -16.81 6.68
N SER A 134 4.86 -17.45 6.80
CA SER A 134 5.45 -18.21 5.71
C SER A 134 4.54 -19.33 5.21
N LEU A 135 3.88 -20.06 6.11
CA LEU A 135 2.92 -21.10 5.77
C LEU A 135 1.63 -20.53 5.19
N ALA A 136 1.10 -19.45 5.77
CA ALA A 136 -0.11 -18.80 5.30
C ALA A 136 0.05 -18.30 3.85
N VAL A 137 1.19 -17.67 3.53
CA VAL A 137 1.55 -17.27 2.16
C VAL A 137 1.60 -18.48 1.22
N GLN A 138 2.26 -19.58 1.60
CA GLN A 138 2.35 -20.77 0.75
C GLN A 138 0.97 -21.41 0.47
N VAL A 139 0.12 -21.50 1.50
CA VAL A 139 -1.23 -22.06 1.37
C VAL A 139 -2.10 -21.16 0.49
N LEU A 140 -2.13 -19.86 0.76
CA LEU A 140 -2.92 -18.92 -0.03
C LEU A 140 -2.43 -18.82 -1.47
N ASP A 141 -1.12 -18.71 -1.70
CA ASP A 141 -0.57 -18.61 -3.07
C ASP A 141 -0.95 -19.82 -3.92
N LYS A 142 -0.84 -21.03 -3.35
CA LYS A 142 -1.28 -22.27 -3.99
C LYS A 142 -2.77 -22.25 -4.33
N LEU A 143 -3.63 -21.86 -3.37
CA LEU A 143 -5.07 -21.79 -3.60
C LEU A 143 -5.43 -20.77 -4.69
N LEU A 144 -4.82 -19.59 -4.65
CA LEU A 144 -5.06 -18.51 -5.62
C LEU A 144 -4.65 -18.92 -7.05
N ASP A 145 -3.59 -19.71 -7.21
CA ASP A 145 -3.17 -20.21 -8.53
C ASP A 145 -4.00 -21.43 -8.97
N GLU A 146 -4.08 -22.49 -8.16
CA GLU A 146 -4.67 -23.76 -8.59
C GLU A 146 -6.19 -23.72 -8.67
N HIS A 147 -6.86 -23.01 -7.76
CA HIS A 147 -8.33 -23.01 -7.69
C HIS A 147 -8.94 -21.81 -8.40
N PHE A 148 -8.29 -20.64 -8.33
CA PHE A 148 -8.81 -19.40 -8.92
C PHE A 148 -8.10 -19.00 -10.22
N GLY A 149 -6.99 -19.65 -10.57
CA GLY A 149 -6.26 -19.35 -11.81
C GLY A 149 -5.63 -17.96 -11.84
N PHE A 150 -5.45 -17.29 -10.70
CA PHE A 150 -4.80 -15.98 -10.67
C PHE A 150 -3.35 -16.12 -11.16
N LYS A 151 -2.82 -15.11 -11.84
CA LYS A 151 -1.47 -15.14 -12.42
C LYS A 151 -0.57 -14.01 -11.92
N ALA A 152 -1.16 -12.90 -11.50
CA ALA A 152 -0.45 -11.78 -10.90
C ALA A 152 -0.74 -11.74 -9.40
N ARG A 153 0.28 -12.05 -8.59
CA ARG A 153 0.24 -12.03 -7.12
C ARG A 153 1.51 -11.36 -6.62
N MET A 154 1.39 -10.51 -5.61
CA MET A 154 2.51 -9.81 -5.00
C MET A 154 2.36 -9.87 -3.48
N TRP A 155 3.33 -10.49 -2.82
CA TRP A 155 3.42 -10.56 -1.36
C TRP A 155 4.34 -9.46 -0.86
N VAL A 156 3.87 -8.67 0.11
CA VAL A 156 4.57 -7.51 0.67
C VAL A 156 4.67 -7.70 2.19
N PHE A 157 5.80 -7.28 2.76
CA PHE A 157 6.04 -7.25 4.21
C PHE A 157 5.94 -5.83 4.73
#